data_AF-A0A3D3G4M6-F1
#
_entry.id   AF-A0A3D3G4M6-F1
#
_cell.length_a   1.000
_cell.length_b   1.000
_cell.length_c   1.000
_cell.angle_alpha   90.00
_cell.angle_beta   90.00
_cell.angle_gamma   90.00
#
_symmetry.space_group_name_H-M   'P 1'
#
loop_
_entity.id
_entity.type
_entity.pdbx_description
1 polymer ?
#
loop_
_entity_poly.entity_id
_entity_poly.type
_entity_poly.pdbx_seq_one_letter_code
_entity_poly.pdbx_strand_id
1 'polypeptide(L)' 'MQILKQLQIPYSFAKRHGVILRYEGDQVYIMRREDTTPLALQEARRLLGRPVHYQLCSAQEFNSLLGSSYAG' A
#
# COMPACT_ATOMS: atom_id res chain seq x y z
N MET A 1 0.10 23.21 -8.11
CA MET A 1 -0.05 22.00 -7.27
C MET A 1 0.15 20.81 -8.17
N GLN A 2 1.26 20.07 -8.01
CA GLN A 2 1.60 18.96 -8.89
C GLN A 2 0.84 17.72 -8.42
N ILE A 3 -0.12 17.25 -9.22
CA ILE A 3 -0.89 16.04 -8.92
C ILE A 3 0.09 14.87 -8.84
N LEU A 4 0.10 14.17 -7.71
CA LEU A 4 0.95 12.99 -7.56
C LEU A 4 0.46 11.88 -8.48
N LYS A 5 1.38 11.33 -9.27
CA LYS A 5 1.10 10.09 -9.99
C LYS A 5 0.85 8.99 -8.96
N GLN A 6 -0.39 8.54 -8.86
CA GLN A 6 -0.77 7.45 -7.96
C GLN A 6 -0.21 6.15 -8.52
N LEU A 7 0.86 5.66 -7.90
CA LEU A 7 1.43 4.36 -8.17
C LEU A 7 0.62 3.29 -7.46
N GLN A 8 0.50 2.13 -8.09
CA GLN A 8 -0.19 0.98 -7.54
C GLN A 8 0.77 -0.20 -7.43
N ILE A 9 0.68 -0.93 -6.33
CA ILE A 9 1.34 -2.23 -6.18
C ILE A 9 0.56 -3.25 -7.04
N PRO A 10 1.19 -4.22 -7.73
CA PRO A 10 0.44 -5.27 -8.41
C PRO A 10 -0.41 -6.11 -7.44
N TYR A 11 -1.65 -6.45 -7.82
CA TYR A 11 -2.59 -7.19 -6.96
C TYR A 11 -2.00 -8.44 -6.33
N SER A 12 -1.29 -9.26 -7.11
CA SER A 12 -0.69 -10.51 -6.65
C SER A 12 0.36 -10.27 -5.56
N PHE A 13 1.16 -9.21 -5.69
CA PHE A 13 2.13 -8.80 -4.68
C PHE A 13 1.41 -8.29 -3.42
N ALA A 14 0.42 -7.41 -3.58
CA ALA A 14 -0.34 -6.86 -2.47
C ALA A 14 -1.01 -7.96 -1.65
N LYS A 15 -1.75 -8.86 -2.32
CA LYS A 15 -2.43 -9.99 -1.69
C LYS A 15 -1.47 -10.94 -0.98
N ARG A 16 -0.35 -11.30 -1.64
CA ARG A 16 0.61 -12.28 -1.10
C ARG A 16 1.36 -11.73 0.10
N HIS A 17 1.74 -10.46 0.07
CA HIS A 17 2.62 -9.86 1.07
C HIS A 17 1.89 -8.97 2.09
N GLY A 18 0.58 -8.77 1.94
CA GLY A 18 -0.23 -8.01 2.89
C GLY A 18 0.12 -6.53 2.90
N VAL A 19 0.44 -5.94 1.74
CA VAL A 19 0.87 -4.53 1.63
C VAL A 19 0.16 -3.82 0.49
N ILE A 20 -0.36 -2.62 0.74
CA ILE A 20 -1.08 -1.81 -0.26
C ILE A 20 -0.82 -0.32 -0.06
N LEU A 21 -0.93 0.45 -1.14
CA LEU A 21 -0.79 1.91 -1.10
C LEU A 21 -2.16 2.57 -0.99
N ARG A 22 -2.27 3.52 -0.07
CA ARG A 22 -3.46 4.37 0.08
C ARG A 22 -3.05 5.83 -0.09
N TYR A 23 -3.81 6.57 -0.90
CA TYR A 23 -3.59 7.99 -1.14
C TYR A 23 -4.68 8.80 -0.46
N GLU A 24 -4.29 9.85 0.25
CA GLU A 24 -5.20 10.83 0.84
C GLU A 24 -4.69 12.23 0.50
N GLY A 25 -5.28 12.86 -0.52
CA GLY A 25 -4.76 14.09 -1.11
C GLY A 25 -3.32 13.88 -1.62
N ASP A 26 -2.39 14.67 -1.09
CA ASP A 26 -0.97 14.60 -1.45
C ASP A 26 -0.14 13.61 -0.61
N GLN A 27 -0.77 12.94 0.35
CA GLN A 27 -0.11 11.96 1.21
C GLN A 27 -0.27 10.54 0.69
N VAL A 28 0.74 9.71 0.95
CA VAL A 28 0.69 8.27 0.66
C VAL A 28 1.03 7.47 1.92
N TYR A 29 0.24 6.45 2.15
CA TYR A 29 0.37 5.51 3.26
C TYR A 29 0.64 4.12 2.71
N ILE A 30 1.61 3.44 3.30
CA ILE A 30 1.79 2.00 3.16
C ILE A 30 0.94 1.34 4.24
N MET A 31 -0.20 0.79 3.83
CA MET A 31 -1.06 -0.03 4.68
C MET A 31 -0.47 -1.44 4.70
N ARG A 32 -0.19 -1.98 5.89
CA ARG A 32 0.47 -3.27 6.06
C ARG A 32 -0.19 -4.13 7.14
N ARG A 33 -0.15 -5.45 6.96
CA ARG A 33 -0.51 -6.38 8.02
C ARG A 33 0.62 -6.54 9.04
N GLU A 34 0.30 -7.09 10.19
CA GLU A 34 1.30 -7.35 11.24
C GLU A 34 2.42 -8.30 10.74
N ASP A 35 2.04 -9.30 9.95
CA ASP A 35 2.91 -10.33 9.37
C ASP A 35 3.61 -9.93 8.05
N THR A 36 3.45 -8.68 7.60
CA THR A 36 4.14 -8.19 6.40
C THR A 36 5.66 -8.19 6.61
N THR A 37 6.38 -8.85 5.70
CA THR A 37 7.83 -8.99 5.82
C THR A 37 8.57 -7.66 5.58
N PRO A 38 9.74 -7.44 6.20
CA PRO A 38 10.55 -6.24 5.95
C PRO A 38 10.93 -6.06 4.47
N LEU A 39 11.19 -7.15 3.75
CA LEU A 39 11.51 -7.12 2.32
C LEU A 39 10.33 -6.61 1.49
N ALA A 40 9.11 -7.03 1.81
CA ALA A 40 7.92 -6.53 1.12
C ALA A 40 7.67 -5.03 1.39
N LEU A 41 7.93 -4.57 2.62
CA LEU A 41 7.84 -3.14 2.96
C LEU A 41 8.90 -2.31 2.21
N GLN A 42 10.11 -2.84 2.05
CA GLN A 42 11.17 -2.19 1.30
C GLN A 42 10.78 -2.02 -0.17
N GLU A 43 10.25 -3.07 -0.81
CA GLU A 43 9.80 -3.00 -2.21
C GLU A 43 8.62 -2.05 -2.40
N ALA A 44 7.64 -2.07 -1.49
CA ALA A 44 6.53 -1.12 -1.51
C ALA A 44 7.02 0.33 -1.39
N ARG A 45 8.01 0.59 -0.52
CA ARG A 45 8.64 1.91 -0.38
C ARG A 45 9.45 2.30 -1.62
N ARG A 46 10.17 1.36 -2.24
CA ARG A 46 10.99 1.60 -3.44
C ARG A 46 10.17 2.18 -4.58
N LEU A 47 8.92 1.74 -4.75
CA LEU A 47 8.00 2.31 -5.74
C LEU A 47 7.77 3.80 -5.53
N LEU A 48 7.72 4.26 -4.28
CA LEU A 48 7.30 5.61 -3.92
C LEU A 48 8.44 6.64 -3.99
N GLY A 49 9.69 6.21 -3.80
CA GLY A 49 10.87 7.07 -3.94
C GLY A 49 10.94 8.28 -2.99
N ARG A 50 10.10 8.32 -1.95
CA ARG A 50 9.94 9.46 -1.03
C ARG A 50 9.67 8.99 0.41
N PRO A 51 9.72 9.88 1.43
CA PRO A 51 9.24 9.56 2.77
C PRO A 51 7.77 9.20 2.75
N VAL A 52 7.39 8.17 3.50
CA VAL A 52 6.02 7.64 3.55
C VAL A 52 5.65 7.24 4.96
N HIS A 53 4.35 7.24 5.24
CA HIS A 53 3.80 6.79 6.50
C HIS A 53 3.40 5.32 6.41
N TYR A 54 3.60 4.57 7.50
CA TYR A 54 3.17 3.18 7.61
C TYR A 54 1.97 3.10 8.56
N GLN A 55 0.98 2.30 8.20
CA GLN A 55 -0.16 2.02 9.06
C GLN A 55 -0.38 0.52 9.13
N LEU A 56 -0.52 0.01 10.35
CA LEU A 56 -0.99 -1.36 10.57
C LEU A 56 -2.47 -1.44 10.24
N CYS A 57 -2.87 -2.53 9.60
CA CYS A 57 -4.26 -2.87 9.41
C CYS A 57 -4.52 -4.33 9.77
N SER A 58 -5.73 -4.58 10.25
CA SER A 58 -6.27 -5.92 10.45
C SER A 58 -6.46 -6.64 9.11
N ALA A 59 -6.61 -7.96 9.15
CA ALA A 59 -6.91 -8.75 7.96
C ALA A 59 -8.22 -8.29 7.28
N GLN A 60 -9.23 -7.89 8.07
CA GLN A 60 -10.50 -7.41 7.54
C GLN A 60 -10.33 -6.09 6.79
N GLU A 61 -9.70 -5.09 7.41
CA GLU A 61 -9.42 -3.79 6.77
C GLU A 61 -8.57 -3.97 5.52
N PHE A 62 -7.55 -4.83 5.58
CA PHE A 62 -6.71 -5.13 4.43
C PHE A 62 -7.52 -5.72 3.27
N ASN A 63 -8.40 -6.70 3.53
CA ASN A 63 -9.23 -7.30 2.50
C ASN A 63 -10.22 -6.30 1.89
N SER A 64 -10.81 -5.40 2.69
CA SER A 64 -11.66 -4.33 2.19
C SER A 64 -10.88 -3.36 1.29
N LEU A 65 -9.68 -2.95 1.69
CA LEU A 65 -8.80 -2.09 0.90
C LEU A 65 -8.36 -2.78 -0.40
N LEU A 66 -8.02 -4.07 -0.33
CA LEU A 66 -7.65 -4.87 -1.49
C LEU A 66 -8.83 -4.99 -2.47
N GLY A 67 -10.06 -5.17 -1.96
CA GLY A 67 -11.26 -5.19 -2.81
C GLY A 67 -11.47 -3.87 -3.54
N SER A 68 -11.46 -2.74 -2.80
CA SER A 68 -11.75 -1.43 -3.39
C SER A 68 -10.64 -0.90 -4.30
N SER A 69 -9.38 -1.22 -4.03
CA SER A 69 -8.24 -0.68 -4.80
C SER A 69 -8.03 -1.38 -6.15
N TYR A 70 -8.56 -2.60 -6.32
CA TYR A 70 -8.38 -3.39 -7.54
C TYR A 70 -9.72 -3.80 -8.18
N ALA A 71 -10.83 -3.25 -7.69
CA ALA A 71 -12.10 -3.30 -8.40
C ALA A 71 -11.95 -2.46 -9.68
N GLY A 72 -11.89 -3.14 -10.83
CA GLY A 72 -11.89 -2.52 -12.16
C GLY A 72 -13.24 -1.95 -12.52
#